data_AF-A0A7Y0LYL3-F1
#
_entry.id   AF-A0A7Y0LYL3-F1
#
_cell.length_a   1.000
_cell.length_b   1.000
_cell.length_c   1.000
_cell.angle_alpha   90.00
_cell.angle_beta   90.00
_cell.angle_gamma   90.00
#
_symmetry.space_group_name_H-M   'P 1'
#
loop_
_entity.id
_entity.type
_entity.pdbx_description
1 polymer ?
#
loop_
_entity_poly.entity_id
_entity_poly.type
_entity_poly.pdbx_seq_one_letter_code
_entity_poly.pdbx_strand_id
1 'polypeptide(L)'
;MSRYEVDSTQVANAAAAVRGSTAAIRSEVAAMMRHLNELQDSWRGGAATAFGSVIADWAATQTRVEQSLDQITAALGAAASTYADAEAQAARLFGR
;
A
#
# COMPACT_ATOMS: atom_id res chain seq x y z
N MET A 1 30.53 3.63 14.49
CA MET A 1 29.39 2.67 14.43
C MET A 1 28.06 3.30 14.01
N SER A 2 27.90 4.63 14.00
CA SER A 2 26.60 5.29 13.72
C SER A 2 25.99 5.12 12.31
N ARG A 3 26.76 4.77 11.26
CA ARG A 3 26.24 4.80 9.88
C ARG A 3 25.26 3.66 9.56
N TYR A 4 25.47 2.45 10.08
CA TYR A 4 24.57 1.31 9.84
C TYR A 4 23.26 1.41 10.63
N GLU A 5 23.33 1.86 11.89
CA GLU A 5 22.17 2.08 12.77
C GLU A 5 21.27 3.24 12.29
N VAL A 6 21.88 4.28 11.70
CA VAL A 6 21.12 5.39 11.06
C VAL A 6 20.42 4.91 9.79
N ASP A 7 21.03 4.00 9.01
CA ASP A 7 20.44 3.43 7.79
C ASP A 7 19.23 2.54 8.14
N SER A 8 19.36 1.63 9.13
CA SER A 8 18.25 0.76 9.56
C SER A 8 17.06 1.55 10.12
N THR A 9 17.32 2.59 10.92
CA THR A 9 16.27 3.50 11.41
C THR A 9 15.59 4.26 10.28
N GLN A 10 16.34 4.70 9.27
CA GLN A 10 15.78 5.37 8.10
C GLN A 10 14.88 4.43 7.30
N VAL A 11 15.31 3.19 7.06
CA VAL A 11 14.51 2.15 6.38
C VAL A 11 13.23 1.85 7.15
N ALA A 12 13.29 1.74 8.48
CA ALA A 12 12.12 1.51 9.32
C ALA A 12 11.11 2.67 9.23
N ASN A 13 11.59 3.91 9.27
CA ASN A 13 10.76 5.11 9.13
C ASN A 13 10.13 5.21 7.74
N ALA A 14 10.89 4.94 6.68
CA ALA A 14 10.38 4.90 5.31
C ALA A 14 9.29 3.83 5.15
N ALA A 15 9.50 2.63 5.70
CA ALA A 15 8.51 1.56 5.69
C ALA A 15 7.23 1.95 6.44
N ALA A 16 7.35 2.65 7.58
CA ALA A 16 6.19 3.17 8.31
C ALA A 16 5.41 4.22 7.51
N ALA A 17 6.11 5.17 6.88
CA ALA A 17 5.50 6.18 6.02
C ALA A 17 4.74 5.54 4.84
N VAL A 18 5.34 4.55 4.17
CA VAL A 18 4.68 3.85 3.06
C VAL A 18 3.47 3.05 3.53
N ARG A 19 3.51 2.40 4.70
CA ARG A 19 2.31 1.75 5.27
C ARG A 19 1.17 2.74 5.49
N GLY A 20 1.49 3.96 5.95
CA GLY A 20 0.52 5.06 6.07
C GLY A 20 -0.10 5.43 4.72
N SER A 21 0.74 5.63 3.70
CA SER A 21 0.28 5.91 2.33
C SER A 21 -0.59 4.78 1.76
N THR A 22 -0.21 3.51 1.97
CA THR A 22 -0.99 2.35 1.56
C THR A 22 -2.39 2.35 2.18
N ALA A 23 -2.49 2.65 3.48
CA ALA A 23 -3.78 2.73 4.16
C ALA A 23 -4.66 3.85 3.60
N ALA A 24 -4.08 5.04 3.36
CA ALA A 24 -4.79 6.16 2.77
C ALA A 24 -5.29 5.82 1.35
N ILE A 25 -4.45 5.24 0.51
CA ILE A 25 -4.82 4.85 -0.87
C ILE A 25 -5.97 3.83 -0.85
N ARG A 26 -5.93 2.83 0.04
CA ARG A 26 -7.04 1.86 0.18
C ARG A 26 -8.35 2.53 0.54
N SER A 27 -8.31 3.50 1.46
CA SER A 27 -9.50 4.27 1.85
C SER A 27 -10.09 5.04 0.67
N GLU A 28 -9.25 5.75 -0.09
CA GLU A 28 -9.67 6.53 -1.25
C GLU A 28 -10.20 5.65 -2.40
N VAL A 29 -9.56 4.51 -2.65
CA VAL A 29 -10.03 3.54 -3.66
C VAL A 29 -11.42 3.00 -3.30
N ALA A 30 -11.62 2.64 -2.03
CA ALA A 30 -12.92 2.20 -1.54
C ALA A 30 -13.96 3.32 -1.58
N ALA A 31 -13.57 4.57 -1.32
CA ALA A 31 -14.44 5.74 -1.42
C ALA A 31 -14.91 5.99 -2.86
N MET A 32 -14.01 5.90 -3.83
CA MET A 32 -14.34 6.04 -5.24
C MET A 32 -15.40 5.02 -5.67
N MET A 33 -15.27 3.75 -5.26
CA MET A 33 -16.29 2.73 -5.59
C MET A 33 -17.66 3.08 -5.00
N ARG A 34 -17.73 3.64 -3.78
CA ARG A 34 -19.00 4.12 -3.20
C ARG A 34 -19.59 5.26 -4.01
N HIS A 35 -18.79 6.26 -4.37
CA HIS A 35 -19.25 7.40 -5.17
C HIS A 35 -19.74 7.00 -6.55
N LEU A 36 -19.10 6.02 -7.20
CA LEU A 36 -19.56 5.50 -8.48
C LEU A 36 -20.90 4.77 -8.34
N ASN A 37 -21.10 3.96 -7.29
CA ASN A 37 -22.39 3.31 -7.05
C ASN A 37 -23.50 4.33 -6.76
N GLU A 38 -23.23 5.33 -5.91
CA GLU A 38 -24.17 6.42 -5.62
C GLU A 38 -24.57 7.18 -6.90
N LEU A 39 -23.61 7.45 -7.80
CA LEU A 39 -23.88 8.09 -9.08
C LEU A 39 -24.71 7.19 -10.01
N GLN A 40 -24.44 5.89 -10.04
CA GLN A 40 -25.23 4.93 -10.82
C GLN A 40 -26.70 4.95 -10.42
N ASP A 41 -26.99 5.01 -9.11
CA ASP A 41 -28.36 5.03 -8.57
C ASP A 41 -29.13 6.29 -8.98
N SER A 42 -28.42 7.37 -9.33
CA SER A 42 -29.03 8.62 -9.83
C SER A 42 -29.43 8.55 -11.31
N TRP A 43 -28.84 7.64 -12.09
CA TRP A 43 -29.09 7.51 -13.53
C TRP A 43 -30.23 6.51 -13.79
N ARG A 44 -31.01 6.76 -14.85
CA ARG A 44 -32.11 5.87 -15.28
C ARG A 44 -32.02 5.58 -16.78
N GLY A 45 -32.57 4.45 -17.20
CA GLY A 45 -32.62 4.05 -18.61
C GLY A 45 -31.24 3.70 -19.18
N GLY A 46 -31.05 3.91 -20.48
CA GLY A 46 -29.83 3.48 -21.19
C GLY A 46 -28.53 4.10 -20.65
N ALA A 47 -28.59 5.27 -20.00
CA ALA A 47 -27.42 5.87 -19.36
C ALA A 47 -26.90 5.01 -18.19
N ALA A 48 -27.80 4.46 -17.36
CA ALA A 48 -27.42 3.59 -16.25
C ALA A 48 -26.73 2.30 -16.75
N THR A 49 -27.24 1.71 -17.84
CA THR A 49 -26.60 0.56 -18.49
C THR A 49 -25.19 0.88 -18.99
N ALA A 50 -25.02 2.04 -19.65
CA ALA A 50 -23.70 2.47 -20.13
C ALA A 50 -22.73 2.77 -18.98
N PHE A 51 -23.21 3.34 -17.88
CA PHE A 51 -22.38 3.63 -16.70
C PHE A 51 -21.88 2.37 -15.99
N GLY A 52 -22.61 1.26 -16.10
CA GLY A 52 -22.18 -0.04 -15.58
C GLY A 52 -20.79 -0.47 -16.09
N SER A 53 -20.39 -0.10 -17.31
CA SER A 53 -19.03 -0.40 -17.80
C SER A 53 -17.96 0.40 -17.06
N VAL A 54 -18.24 1.65 -16.70
CA VAL A 54 -17.32 2.50 -15.92
C VAL A 54 -17.08 1.89 -14.53
N ILE A 55 -18.13 1.37 -13.90
CA ILE A 55 -18.02 0.68 -12.61
C ILE A 55 -17.22 -0.62 -12.73
N ALA A 56 -17.43 -1.40 -13.80
CA ALA A 56 -16.68 -2.62 -14.04
C ALA A 56 -15.18 -2.34 -14.26
N ASP A 57 -14.86 -1.33 -15.07
CA ASP A 57 -13.48 -0.89 -15.32
C ASP A 57 -12.80 -0.40 -14.05
N TRP A 58 -13.53 0.33 -13.21
CA TRP A 58 -13.04 0.76 -11.90
C TRP A 58 -12.79 -0.42 -10.96
N ALA A 59 -13.70 -1.39 -10.88
CA ALA A 59 -13.52 -2.57 -10.03
C ALA A 59 -12.26 -3.39 -10.41
N ALA A 60 -11.99 -3.53 -11.71
CA ALA A 60 -10.76 -4.14 -12.20
C ALA A 60 -9.51 -3.32 -11.83
N THR A 61 -9.61 -1.99 -11.89
CA THR A 61 -8.53 -1.07 -11.50
C THR A 61 -8.26 -1.15 -9.99
N GLN A 62 -9.32 -1.14 -9.16
CA GLN A 62 -9.23 -1.31 -7.71
C GLN A 62 -8.46 -2.59 -7.36
N THR A 63 -8.80 -3.71 -7.99
CA THR A 63 -8.10 -4.99 -7.76
C THR A 63 -6.59 -4.88 -8.04
N ARG A 64 -6.20 -4.20 -9.12
CA ARG A 64 -4.79 -3.99 -9.48
C ARG A 64 -4.07 -3.08 -8.47
N VAL A 65 -4.75 -2.06 -7.97
CA VAL A 65 -4.21 -1.18 -6.92
C VAL A 65 -3.98 -1.97 -5.64
N GLU A 66 -4.96 -2.76 -5.19
CA GLU A 66 -4.83 -3.60 -3.99
C GLU A 66 -3.65 -4.57 -4.09
N GLN A 67 -3.52 -5.26 -5.23
CA GLN A 67 -2.38 -6.15 -5.51
C GLN A 67 -1.03 -5.43 -5.45
N SER A 68 -0.95 -4.23 -6.04
CA SER A 68 0.29 -3.43 -6.03
C SER A 68 0.66 -2.99 -4.61
N LEU A 69 -0.34 -2.60 -3.82
CA LEU A 69 -0.15 -2.19 -2.42
C LEU A 69 0.28 -3.37 -1.53
N ASP A 70 -0.24 -4.57 -1.76
CA ASP A 70 0.20 -5.79 -1.07
C ASP A 70 1.67 -6.12 -1.40
N GLN A 71 2.05 -6.04 -2.67
CA GLN A 71 3.43 -6.27 -3.10
C GLN A 71 4.41 -5.27 -2.46
N ILE A 72 4.05 -3.98 -2.46
CA ILE A 72 4.85 -2.92 -1.80
C ILE A 72 5.00 -3.20 -0.30
N THR A 73 3.90 -3.54 0.37
CA THR A 73 3.90 -3.79 1.82
C THR A 73 4.74 -5.01 2.17
N ALA A 74 4.64 -6.09 1.38
CA ALA A 74 5.43 -7.30 1.56
C ALA A 74 6.94 -7.04 1.35
N ALA A 75 7.30 -6.34 0.28
CA ALA A 75 8.69 -5.99 -0.02
C ALA A 75 9.33 -5.15 1.08
N LEU A 76 8.60 -4.15 1.60
CA LEU A 76 9.09 -3.30 2.70
C LEU A 76 9.18 -4.05 4.03
N GLY A 77 8.25 -4.96 4.31
CA GLY A 77 8.33 -5.84 5.49
C GLY A 77 9.56 -6.75 5.46
N ALA A 78 9.86 -7.34 4.29
CA ALA A 78 11.04 -8.17 4.08
C ALA A 78 12.33 -7.35 4.21
N ALA A 79 12.39 -6.15 3.62
CA ALA A 79 13.53 -5.26 3.74
C ALA A 79 13.78 -4.87 5.21
N ALA A 80 12.76 -4.40 5.92
CA ALA A 80 12.89 -4.00 7.33
C ALA A 80 13.40 -5.14 8.23
N SER A 81 12.90 -6.37 8.02
CA SER A 81 13.34 -7.55 8.77
C SER A 81 14.81 -7.89 8.48
N THR A 82 15.21 -7.84 7.20
CA THR A 82 16.59 -8.13 6.77
C THR A 82 17.59 -7.17 7.41
N TYR A 83 17.27 -5.87 7.44
CA TYR A 83 18.14 -4.87 8.07
C TYR A 83 18.23 -5.05 9.59
N ALA A 84 17.11 -5.32 10.26
CA ALA A 84 17.10 -5.60 11.69
C ALA A 84 17.95 -6.83 12.05
N ASP A 85 17.86 -7.91 11.27
CA ASP A 85 18.64 -9.12 11.47
C ASP A 85 20.15 -8.90 11.23
N ALA A 86 20.50 -8.12 10.20
CA ALA A 86 21.88 -7.78 9.90
C ALA A 86 22.52 -6.96 11.03
N GLU A 87 21.77 -6.01 11.58
CA GLU A 87 22.22 -5.19 12.72
C GLU A 87 22.40 -6.02 13.99
N ALA A 88 21.45 -6.89 14.31
CA ALA A 88 21.56 -7.80 15.46
C ALA A 88 22.77 -8.74 15.35
N GLN A 89 23.09 -9.20 14.14
CA GLN A 89 24.30 -10.01 13.89
C GLN A 89 25.58 -9.20 14.07
N ALA A 90 25.64 -7.99 13.52
CA ALA A 90 26.80 -7.11 13.68
C ALA A 90 27.06 -6.78 15.16
N ALA A 91 26.02 -6.46 15.93
CA ALA A 91 26.13 -6.18 17.36
C ALA A 91 26.75 -7.36 18.14
N ARG A 92 26.37 -8.60 17.80
CA ARG A 92 26.95 -9.82 18.42
C ARG A 92 28.42 -10.02 18.07
N LEU A 93 28.83 -9.68 16.85
CA LEU A 93 30.22 -9.85 16.39
C LEU A 93 31.18 -8.89 17.10
N PHE A 94 30.73 -7.66 17.37
CA PHE A 94 31.56 -6.61 17.99
C PHE A 94 31.37 -6.48 19.51
N GLY A 95 30.35 -7.13 20.09
CA GLY A 95 30.08 -7.11 21.53
C GLY A 95 30.93 -8.09 22.38
N ARG A 96 32.17 -8.38 21.98
CA ARG A 96 33.13 -9.14 22.80
C ARG A 96 33.94 -8.22 23.68
#